data_AF-A0A6M1SI58-F1
#
_entry.id   AF-A0A6M1SI58-F1
#
_cell.length_a   1.000
_cell.length_b   1.000
_cell.length_c   1.000
_cell.angle_alpha   90.00
_cell.angle_beta   90.00
_cell.angle_gamma   90.00
#
_symmetry.space_group_name_H-M   'P 1'
#
loop_
_entity.id
_entity.type
_entity.pdbx_description
1 polymer ?
#
loop_
_entity_poly.entity_id
_entity_poly.type
_entity_poly.pdbx_seq_one_letter_code
_entity_poly.pdbx_strand_id
1 'polypeptide(L)'
;MPNAGKHRKKKLYQYTIYLAISLVVLVLFWVMNTLDSTPFRLFFGDTNPLVLATFYVVLGLLLFWIHLSKNWLRVYRKENTEGLILAAALALVFGVITIMIDLISPFPEGINLPFPLSLLFYPAIGFVVEILFHLLPLTLLLWLTTKTVKRWSLKDVIWPVIILVAFLEPQYQVLSGFGTQDLMWTDIYVGVYIFLINLTQLWLFKRYDFVSMYLFRLVY
;
A
#
# COMPACT_ATOMS: atom_id res chain seq x y z
N MET A 1 26.28 -29.33 8.02
CA MET A 1 25.44 -28.43 7.18
C MET A 1 23.93 -28.45 7.58
N PRO A 2 23.51 -28.16 8.83
CA PRO A 2 22.09 -28.22 9.22
C PRO A 2 21.25 -26.94 9.00
N ASN A 3 21.84 -25.79 8.61
CA ASN A 3 21.11 -24.50 8.59
C ASN A 3 20.39 -24.14 7.28
N ALA A 4 20.68 -24.81 6.16
CA ALA A 4 20.09 -24.46 4.86
C ALA A 4 18.57 -24.71 4.79
N GLY A 5 18.08 -25.79 5.41
CA GLY A 5 16.65 -26.15 5.40
C GLY A 5 15.77 -25.15 6.15
N LYS A 6 16.25 -24.59 7.27
CA LYS A 6 15.50 -23.62 8.09
C LYS A 6 15.28 -22.30 7.35
N HIS A 7 16.25 -21.87 6.54
CA HIS A 7 16.14 -20.64 5.77
C HIS A 7 15.15 -20.79 4.59
N ARG A 8 15.17 -21.94 3.90
CA ARG A 8 14.22 -22.23 2.80
C ARG A 8 12.77 -22.27 3.29
N LYS A 9 12.49 -22.93 4.41
CA LYS A 9 11.14 -23.00 5.00
C LYS A 9 10.60 -21.61 5.36
N LYS A 10 11.44 -20.72 5.90
CA LYS A 10 11.05 -19.34 6.24
C LYS A 10 10.64 -18.53 5.01
N LYS A 11 11.34 -18.67 3.88
CA LYS A 11 11.00 -17.98 2.62
C LYS A 11 9.69 -18.50 2.02
N LEU A 12 9.49 -19.82 2.01
CA LEU A 12 8.24 -20.41 1.51
C LEU A 12 7.01 -19.83 2.24
N TYR A 13 7.11 -19.70 3.56
CA TYR A 13 6.04 -19.14 4.38
C TYR A 13 5.69 -17.68 4.03
N GLN A 14 6.67 -16.86 3.64
CA GLN A 14 6.42 -15.49 3.16
C GLN A 14 5.55 -15.50 1.90
N TYR A 15 5.91 -16.35 0.93
CA TYR A 15 5.20 -16.46 -0.33
C TYR A 15 3.79 -17.03 -0.14
N THR A 16 3.62 -18.01 0.75
CA THR A 16 2.30 -18.56 1.07
C THR A 16 1.36 -17.48 1.61
N ILE A 17 1.84 -16.62 2.52
CA ILE A 17 1.02 -15.52 3.07
C ILE A 17 0.69 -14.50 2.00
N TYR A 18 1.67 -14.09 1.20
CA TYR A 18 1.44 -13.15 0.11
C TYR A 18 0.39 -13.69 -0.88
N LEU A 19 0.54 -14.95 -1.31
CA LEU A 19 -0.40 -15.59 -2.23
C LEU A 19 -1.82 -15.74 -1.63
N ALA A 20 -1.92 -16.00 -0.32
CA ALA A 20 -3.22 -16.04 0.36
C ALA A 20 -3.92 -14.68 0.32
N ILE A 21 -3.20 -13.59 0.63
CA ILE A 21 -3.73 -12.22 0.54
C ILE A 21 -4.11 -11.88 -0.91
N SER A 22 -3.24 -12.19 -1.87
CA SER A 22 -3.50 -11.97 -3.28
C SER A 22 -4.72 -12.74 -3.78
N LEU A 23 -4.94 -13.97 -3.33
CA LEU A 23 -6.13 -14.75 -3.69
C LEU A 23 -7.41 -14.08 -3.18
N VAL A 24 -7.40 -13.60 -1.92
CA VAL A 24 -8.53 -12.84 -1.37
C VAL A 24 -8.79 -11.60 -2.23
N VAL A 25 -7.76 -10.83 -2.56
CA VAL A 25 -7.89 -9.64 -3.42
C VAL A 25 -8.46 -9.98 -4.80
N LEU A 26 -8.00 -11.05 -5.44
CA LEU A 26 -8.53 -11.49 -6.74
C LEU A 26 -10.01 -11.88 -6.65
N VAL A 27 -10.43 -12.54 -5.57
CA VAL A 27 -11.84 -12.85 -5.31
C VAL A 27 -12.65 -11.55 -5.15
N LEU A 28 -12.15 -10.58 -4.39
CA LEU A 28 -12.81 -9.28 -4.22
C LEU A 28 -12.95 -8.54 -5.57
N PHE A 29 -11.90 -8.52 -6.39
CA PHE A 29 -11.95 -7.99 -7.74
C PHE A 29 -13.00 -8.69 -8.60
N TRP A 30 -13.06 -10.02 -8.55
CA TRP A 30 -14.01 -10.79 -9.33
C TRP A 30 -15.45 -10.49 -8.91
N VAL A 31 -15.75 -10.55 -7.60
CA VAL A 31 -17.08 -10.26 -7.05
C VAL A 31 -17.49 -8.82 -7.35
N MET A 32 -16.60 -7.85 -7.14
CA MET A 32 -16.91 -6.45 -7.43
C MET A 32 -17.16 -6.24 -8.93
N ASN A 33 -16.35 -6.84 -9.80
CA ASN A 33 -16.53 -6.72 -11.25
C ASN A 33 -17.83 -7.36 -11.77
N THR A 34 -18.38 -8.39 -11.09
CA THR A 34 -19.68 -8.97 -11.44
C THR A 34 -20.86 -8.16 -10.89
N LEU A 35 -20.69 -7.47 -9.77
CA LEU A 35 -21.71 -6.61 -9.17
C LEU A 35 -21.78 -5.24 -9.84
N ASP A 36 -20.65 -4.52 -9.90
CA ASP A 36 -20.51 -3.22 -10.53
C ASP A 36 -19.05 -2.93 -10.90
N SER A 37 -18.74 -2.92 -12.20
CA SER A 37 -17.40 -2.62 -12.71
C SER A 37 -17.10 -1.12 -12.80
N THR A 38 -18.10 -0.25 -12.64
CA THR A 38 -17.98 1.21 -12.84
C THR A 38 -16.85 1.82 -12.00
N PRO A 39 -16.71 1.48 -10.70
CA PRO A 39 -15.64 2.05 -9.89
C PRO A 39 -14.25 1.67 -10.40
N PHE A 40 -14.05 0.46 -10.92
CA PHE A 40 -12.76 0.08 -11.50
C PHE A 40 -12.47 0.80 -12.82
N ARG A 41 -13.49 1.07 -13.64
CA ARG A 41 -13.29 1.80 -14.90
C ARG A 41 -12.77 3.21 -14.69
N LEU A 42 -13.12 3.86 -13.57
CA LEU A 42 -12.59 5.17 -13.21
C LEU A 42 -11.05 5.16 -13.11
N PHE A 43 -10.48 4.08 -12.59
CA PHE A 43 -9.03 3.96 -12.36
C PHE A 43 -8.29 3.24 -13.50
N PHE A 44 -8.95 2.28 -14.15
CA PHE A 44 -8.33 1.36 -15.11
C PHE A 44 -8.80 1.54 -16.56
N GLY A 45 -9.74 2.46 -16.79
CA GLY A 45 -10.40 2.64 -18.08
C GLY A 45 -11.16 1.39 -18.51
N ASP A 46 -11.11 1.08 -19.81
CA ASP A 46 -11.78 -0.11 -20.38
C ASP A 46 -10.98 -1.42 -20.19
N THR A 47 -9.87 -1.38 -19.47
CA THR A 47 -9.06 -2.57 -19.21
C THR A 47 -9.78 -3.51 -18.25
N ASN A 48 -9.75 -4.81 -18.52
CA ASN A 48 -10.36 -5.81 -17.64
C ASN A 48 -9.70 -5.77 -16.23
N PRO A 49 -10.47 -5.46 -15.16
CA PRO A 49 -9.91 -5.29 -13.81
C PRO A 49 -9.23 -6.56 -13.28
N LEU A 50 -9.69 -7.75 -13.65
CA LEU A 50 -9.08 -9.01 -13.22
C LEU A 50 -7.71 -9.26 -13.86
N VAL A 51 -7.55 -8.86 -15.11
CA VAL A 51 -6.25 -8.96 -15.81
C VAL A 51 -5.24 -8.05 -15.12
N LEU A 52 -5.64 -6.82 -14.79
CA LEU A 52 -4.78 -5.87 -14.06
C LEU A 52 -4.49 -6.35 -12.63
N ALA A 53 -5.48 -6.81 -11.88
CA ALA A 53 -5.27 -7.36 -10.55
C ALA A 53 -4.28 -8.53 -10.58
N THR A 54 -4.41 -9.44 -11.56
CA THR A 54 -3.47 -10.55 -11.77
C THR A 54 -2.06 -10.04 -12.08
N PHE A 55 -1.94 -9.02 -12.95
CA PHE A 55 -0.67 -8.37 -13.24
C PHE A 55 -0.02 -7.81 -11.97
N TYR A 56 -0.75 -7.08 -11.13
CA TYR A 56 -0.21 -6.52 -9.88
C TYR A 56 0.15 -7.59 -8.86
N VAL A 57 -0.58 -8.71 -8.79
CA VAL A 57 -0.21 -9.87 -7.96
C VAL A 57 1.13 -10.44 -8.39
N VAL A 58 1.35 -10.65 -9.69
CA VAL A 58 2.62 -11.15 -10.23
C VAL A 58 3.73 -10.14 -10.00
N LEU A 59 3.48 -8.85 -10.24
CA LEU A 59 4.44 -7.78 -10.00
C LEU A 59 4.88 -7.76 -8.53
N GLY A 60 3.94 -7.76 -7.58
CA GLY A 60 4.27 -7.78 -6.16
C GLY A 60 5.03 -9.05 -5.75
N LEU A 61 4.72 -10.21 -6.35
CA LEU A 61 5.49 -11.45 -6.12
C LEU A 61 6.95 -11.29 -6.54
N LEU A 62 7.20 -10.70 -7.71
CA LEU A 62 8.55 -10.41 -8.22
C LEU A 62 9.29 -9.41 -7.33
N LEU A 63 8.62 -8.35 -6.89
CA LEU A 63 9.20 -7.35 -5.99
C LEU A 63 9.55 -7.96 -4.63
N PHE A 64 8.66 -8.77 -4.05
CA PHE A 64 8.96 -9.49 -2.81
C PHE A 64 10.08 -10.51 -2.98
N TRP A 65 10.20 -11.15 -4.13
CA TRP A 65 11.36 -11.99 -4.42
C TRP A 65 12.68 -11.20 -4.32
N ILE A 66 12.73 -9.97 -4.85
CA ILE A 66 13.88 -9.08 -4.71
C ILE A 66 14.13 -8.76 -3.22
N HIS A 67 13.13 -8.27 -2.49
CA HIS A 67 13.25 -7.91 -1.07
C HIS A 67 13.71 -9.08 -0.19
N LEU A 68 13.14 -10.28 -0.40
CA LEU A 68 13.48 -11.48 0.35
C LEU A 68 14.85 -12.06 -0.04
N SER A 69 15.29 -11.86 -1.29
CA SER A 69 16.63 -12.25 -1.74
C SER A 69 17.72 -11.40 -1.08
N LYS A 70 17.44 -10.10 -0.90
CA LYS A 70 18.34 -9.12 -0.28
C LYS A 70 18.15 -8.97 1.24
N ASN A 71 17.15 -9.64 1.81
CA ASN A 71 16.72 -9.50 3.20
C ASN A 71 16.49 -8.02 3.59
N TRP A 72 15.89 -7.25 2.69
CA TRP A 72 15.53 -5.85 2.91
C TRP A 72 14.24 -5.73 3.73
N LEU A 73 13.14 -6.22 3.16
CA LEU A 73 11.81 -6.18 3.76
C LEU A 73 11.14 -7.55 3.68
N ARG A 74 10.10 -7.75 4.48
CA ARG A 74 9.41 -9.04 4.66
C ARG A 74 7.92 -8.89 4.45
N VAL A 75 7.29 -9.92 3.91
CA VAL A 75 5.83 -10.00 3.78
C VAL A 75 5.20 -10.11 5.16
N TYR A 76 5.74 -10.99 6.01
CA TYR A 76 5.18 -11.27 7.34
C TYR A 76 6.27 -11.67 8.34
N ARG A 77 6.17 -11.19 9.58
CA ARG A 77 6.98 -11.65 10.71
C ARG A 77 6.10 -12.46 11.64
N LYS A 78 6.55 -13.68 11.96
CA LYS A 78 5.90 -14.49 12.99
C LYS A 78 5.95 -13.73 14.32
N GLU A 79 4.85 -13.80 15.08
CA GLU A 79 4.69 -13.12 16.39
C GLU A 79 4.64 -11.58 16.31
N ASN A 80 4.20 -11.04 15.17
CA ASN A 80 4.05 -9.60 14.96
C ASN A 80 2.69 -9.05 15.45
N THR A 81 2.22 -9.44 16.63
CA THR A 81 0.95 -8.95 17.17
C THR A 81 1.01 -7.45 17.50
N GLU A 82 2.14 -6.99 18.02
CA GLU A 82 2.38 -5.57 18.30
C GLU A 82 2.21 -4.70 17.04
N GLY A 83 2.81 -5.11 15.91
CA GLY A 83 2.71 -4.38 14.65
C GLY A 83 1.28 -4.31 14.11
N LEU A 84 0.49 -5.39 14.26
CA LEU A 84 -0.91 -5.41 13.83
C LEU A 84 -1.79 -4.51 14.71
N ILE A 85 -1.62 -4.56 16.03
CA ILE A 85 -2.35 -3.70 16.97
C ILE A 85 -2.01 -2.24 16.72
N LEU A 86 -0.72 -1.92 16.56
CA LEU A 86 -0.28 -0.56 16.31
C LEU A 86 -0.76 -0.04 14.95
N ALA A 87 -0.74 -0.88 13.91
CA ALA A 87 -1.31 -0.54 12.61
C ALA A 87 -2.80 -0.18 12.72
N ALA A 88 -3.60 -1.02 13.38
CA ALA A 88 -5.02 -0.75 13.58
C ALA A 88 -5.28 0.51 14.43
N ALA A 89 -4.51 0.71 15.50
CA ALA A 89 -4.65 1.87 16.38
C ALA A 89 -4.31 3.18 15.66
N LEU A 90 -3.21 3.22 14.89
CA LEU A 90 -2.84 4.40 14.12
C LEU A 90 -3.88 4.66 13.01
N ALA A 91 -4.33 3.62 12.31
CA ALA A 91 -5.37 3.75 11.28
C ALA A 91 -6.66 4.35 11.85
N LEU A 92 -7.08 3.92 13.05
CA LEU A 92 -8.22 4.51 13.76
C LEU A 92 -8.01 5.99 14.09
N VAL A 93 -6.81 6.37 14.56
CA VAL A 93 -6.49 7.78 14.84
C VAL A 93 -6.60 8.63 13.58
N PHE A 94 -6.02 8.17 12.47
CA PHE A 94 -6.17 8.85 11.18
C PHE A 94 -7.65 8.89 10.76
N GLY A 95 -8.36 7.76 10.76
CA GLY A 95 -9.80 7.73 10.42
C GLY A 95 -10.63 8.75 11.20
N VAL A 96 -10.43 8.86 12.52
CA VAL A 96 -11.09 9.85 13.37
C VAL A 96 -10.74 11.29 12.95
N ILE A 97 -9.47 11.58 12.66
CA ILE A 97 -9.04 12.91 12.19
C ILE A 97 -9.73 13.25 10.87
N THR A 98 -9.76 12.33 9.91
CA THR A 98 -10.45 12.55 8.61
C THR A 98 -11.93 12.86 8.82
N ILE A 99 -12.61 12.08 9.66
CA ILE A 99 -14.03 12.30 9.97
C ILE A 99 -14.25 13.67 10.62
N MET A 100 -13.40 14.06 11.57
CA MET A 100 -13.49 15.38 12.21
C MET A 100 -13.34 16.52 11.21
N ILE A 101 -12.43 16.39 10.24
CA ILE A 101 -12.23 17.40 9.21
C ILE A 101 -13.41 17.45 8.25
N ASP A 102 -13.95 16.32 7.84
CA ASP A 102 -15.15 16.24 7.00
C ASP A 102 -16.37 16.89 7.68
N LEU A 103 -16.49 16.80 9.01
CA LEU A 103 -17.56 17.48 9.75
C LEU A 103 -17.42 19.02 9.79
N ILE A 104 -16.19 19.53 9.67
CA ILE A 104 -15.90 20.99 9.71
C ILE A 104 -15.93 21.57 8.29
N SER A 105 -15.40 20.83 7.33
CA SER A 105 -15.30 21.18 5.92
C SER A 105 -15.65 19.96 5.07
N PRO A 106 -16.94 19.77 4.79
CA PRO A 106 -17.42 18.59 4.07
C PRO A 106 -16.70 18.37 2.75
N PHE A 107 -16.20 17.16 2.55
CA PHE A 107 -15.68 16.73 1.27
C PHE A 107 -16.82 16.62 0.25
N PRO A 108 -16.52 16.78 -1.05
CA PRO A 108 -17.51 16.58 -2.11
C PRO A 108 -18.22 15.24 -2.02
N GLU A 109 -19.55 15.26 -2.23
CA GLU A 109 -20.35 14.04 -2.30
C GLU A 109 -19.87 13.12 -3.44
N GLY A 110 -19.93 11.81 -3.21
CA GLY A 110 -19.59 10.81 -4.23
C GLY A 110 -18.10 10.51 -4.40
N ILE A 111 -17.21 11.10 -3.59
CA ILE A 111 -15.79 10.70 -3.53
C ILE A 111 -15.64 9.26 -3.02
N ASN A 112 -16.48 8.89 -2.04
CA ASN A 112 -16.46 7.57 -1.44
C ASN A 112 -17.55 6.66 -2.00
N LEU A 113 -17.22 5.36 -2.13
CA LEU A 113 -18.22 4.37 -2.49
C LEU A 113 -19.13 4.05 -1.30
N PRO A 114 -20.44 3.88 -1.52
CA PRO A 114 -21.35 3.52 -0.46
C PRO A 114 -21.12 2.08 0.02
N PHE A 115 -21.48 1.83 1.28
CA PHE A 115 -21.63 0.48 1.80
C PHE A 115 -22.77 -0.26 1.04
N PRO A 116 -22.63 -1.56 0.74
CA PRO A 116 -21.52 -2.46 1.09
C PRO A 116 -20.40 -2.55 0.05
N LEU A 117 -20.52 -1.87 -1.09
CA LEU A 117 -19.54 -1.98 -2.20
C LEU A 117 -18.13 -1.52 -1.78
N SER A 118 -18.05 -0.53 -0.90
CA SER A 118 -16.79 -0.06 -0.30
C SER A 118 -15.95 -1.18 0.34
N LEU A 119 -16.59 -2.16 0.99
CA LEU A 119 -15.90 -3.29 1.63
C LEU A 119 -15.22 -4.23 0.63
N LEU A 120 -15.70 -4.26 -0.61
CA LEU A 120 -15.10 -5.06 -1.68
C LEU A 120 -14.03 -4.26 -2.42
N PHE A 121 -14.36 -3.00 -2.71
CA PHE A 121 -13.53 -2.14 -3.54
C PHE A 121 -12.27 -1.67 -2.84
N TYR A 122 -12.36 -1.11 -1.62
CA TYR A 122 -11.20 -0.48 -0.97
C TYR A 122 -10.08 -1.45 -0.61
N PRO A 123 -10.34 -2.68 -0.11
CA PRO A 123 -9.28 -3.66 0.06
C PRO A 123 -8.62 -4.04 -1.27
N ALA A 124 -9.42 -4.23 -2.32
CA ALA A 124 -8.96 -4.64 -3.63
C ALA A 124 -8.06 -3.58 -4.29
N ILE A 125 -8.55 -2.34 -4.38
CA ILE A 125 -7.79 -1.23 -4.97
C ILE A 125 -6.62 -0.81 -4.06
N GLY A 126 -6.80 -0.88 -2.74
CA GLY A 126 -5.76 -0.60 -1.76
C GLY A 126 -4.56 -1.50 -1.99
N PHE A 127 -4.77 -2.80 -2.25
CA PHE A 127 -3.67 -3.71 -2.59
C PHE A 127 -2.90 -3.26 -3.83
N VAL A 128 -3.60 -2.84 -4.89
CA VAL A 128 -2.97 -2.33 -6.12
C VAL A 128 -2.15 -1.07 -5.82
N VAL A 129 -2.71 -0.14 -5.04
CA VAL A 129 -2.02 1.10 -4.64
C VAL A 129 -0.77 0.77 -3.83
N GLU A 130 -0.82 -0.15 -2.87
CA GLU A 130 0.36 -0.56 -2.11
C GLU A 130 1.47 -1.14 -3.00
N ILE A 131 1.12 -1.89 -4.05
CA ILE A 131 2.11 -2.40 -5.00
C ILE A 131 2.68 -1.25 -5.85
N LEU A 132 1.82 -0.39 -6.39
CA LEU A 132 2.18 0.62 -7.38
C LEU A 132 2.91 1.83 -6.78
N PHE A 133 2.42 2.35 -5.65
CA PHE A 133 2.92 3.59 -5.05
C PHE A 133 3.92 3.35 -3.92
N HIS A 134 3.92 2.17 -3.29
CA HIS A 134 4.83 1.89 -2.18
C HIS A 134 5.87 0.83 -2.55
N LEU A 135 5.46 -0.41 -2.84
CA LEU A 135 6.41 -1.51 -3.02
C LEU A 135 7.28 -1.34 -4.26
N LEU A 136 6.71 -0.96 -5.41
CA LEU A 136 7.46 -0.78 -6.66
C LEU A 136 8.47 0.37 -6.54
N PRO A 137 8.09 1.61 -6.16
CA PRO A 137 9.04 2.72 -6.11
C PRO A 137 10.10 2.51 -5.03
N LEU A 138 9.73 1.94 -3.87
CA LEU A 138 10.67 1.57 -2.82
C LEU A 138 11.71 0.55 -3.32
N THR A 139 11.27 -0.46 -4.07
CA THR A 139 12.20 -1.46 -4.63
C THR A 139 13.16 -0.83 -5.62
N LEU A 140 12.66 0.00 -6.55
CA LEU A 140 13.47 0.64 -7.58
C LEU A 140 14.50 1.60 -6.96
N LEU A 141 14.07 2.45 -6.02
CA LEU A 141 14.96 3.42 -5.37
C LEU A 141 15.98 2.74 -4.46
N LEU A 142 15.60 1.70 -3.69
CA LEU A 142 16.57 0.94 -2.91
C LEU A 142 17.58 0.23 -3.81
N TRP A 143 17.12 -0.38 -4.92
CA TRP A 143 18.02 -1.01 -5.87
C TRP A 143 18.98 -0.01 -6.52
N LEU A 144 18.47 1.15 -6.95
CA LEU A 144 19.29 2.18 -7.56
C LEU A 144 20.32 2.76 -6.58
N THR A 145 19.90 3.13 -5.37
CA THR A 145 20.78 3.75 -4.37
C THR A 145 21.85 2.78 -3.86
N THR A 146 21.47 1.54 -3.54
CA THR A 146 22.43 0.53 -3.05
C THR A 146 23.40 0.05 -4.13
N LYS A 147 23.04 0.13 -5.41
CA LYS A 147 23.93 -0.21 -6.53
C LYS A 147 24.87 0.94 -6.90
N THR A 148 24.36 2.17 -6.91
CA THR A 148 25.13 3.35 -7.38
C THR A 148 26.08 3.86 -6.32
N VAL A 149 25.67 3.86 -5.04
CA VAL A 149 26.48 4.43 -3.95
C VAL A 149 27.12 3.32 -3.14
N LYS A 150 28.32 2.87 -3.54
CA LYS A 150 29.05 1.74 -2.93
C LYS A 150 29.23 1.82 -1.40
N ARG A 151 29.17 3.02 -0.82
CA ARG A 151 29.37 3.26 0.62
C ARG A 151 28.09 3.21 1.45
N TRP A 152 26.92 3.26 0.81
CA TRP A 152 25.66 3.35 1.53
C TRP A 152 25.10 1.96 1.82
N SER A 153 24.90 1.66 3.10
CA SER A 153 24.19 0.47 3.55
C SER A 153 22.67 0.71 3.47
N LEU A 154 21.88 -0.37 3.58
CA LEU A 154 20.42 -0.27 3.64
C LEU A 154 19.96 0.70 4.75
N LYS A 155 20.67 0.74 5.89
CA LYS A 155 20.33 1.60 7.02
C LYS A 155 20.44 3.08 6.69
N ASP A 156 21.40 3.42 5.82
CA ASP A 156 21.68 4.81 5.43
C ASP A 156 20.64 5.32 4.41
N VAL A 157 20.16 4.45 3.52
CA VAL A 157 19.28 4.83 2.41
C VAL A 157 17.79 4.67 2.68
N ILE A 158 17.40 3.78 3.59
CA ILE A 158 16.00 3.37 3.72
C ILE A 158 15.08 4.52 4.09
N TRP A 159 15.51 5.43 4.97
CA TRP A 159 14.69 6.56 5.40
C TRP A 159 14.53 7.63 4.31
N PRO A 160 15.61 8.11 3.67
CA PRO A 160 15.48 8.99 2.51
C PRO A 160 14.56 8.42 1.43
N VAL A 161 14.70 7.12 1.12
CA VAL A 161 13.85 6.46 0.14
C VAL A 161 12.39 6.41 0.61
N ILE A 162 12.12 6.03 1.86
CA ILE A 162 10.75 6.02 2.41
C ILE A 162 10.09 7.40 2.30
N ILE A 163 10.81 8.47 2.66
CA ILE A 163 10.28 9.84 2.57
C ILE A 163 9.95 10.18 1.12
N LEU A 164 10.85 9.90 0.18
CA LEU A 164 10.61 10.15 -1.25
C LEU A 164 9.42 9.36 -1.80
N VAL A 165 9.28 8.10 -1.42
CA VAL A 165 8.15 7.25 -1.84
C VAL A 165 6.83 7.75 -1.24
N ALA A 166 6.83 8.19 0.02
CA ALA A 166 5.63 8.70 0.68
C ALA A 166 5.03 9.94 -0.03
N PHE A 167 5.84 10.70 -0.78
CA PHE A 167 5.39 11.86 -1.55
C PHE A 167 4.71 11.51 -2.89
N LEU A 168 4.82 10.28 -3.39
CA LEU A 168 4.35 9.96 -4.75
C LEU A 168 2.83 10.02 -4.91
N GLU A 169 2.08 9.37 -4.01
CA GLU A 169 0.62 9.39 -4.04
C GLU A 169 0.01 10.79 -3.79
N PRO A 170 0.45 11.59 -2.79
CA PRO A 170 -0.12 12.92 -2.61
C PRO A 170 0.19 13.84 -3.79
N GLN A 171 1.37 13.72 -4.41
CA GLN A 171 1.65 14.44 -5.65
C GLN A 171 0.71 14.00 -6.77
N TYR A 172 0.49 12.71 -6.94
CA TYR A 172 -0.46 12.20 -7.93
C TYR A 172 -1.88 12.73 -7.70
N GLN A 173 -2.38 12.69 -6.46
CA GLN A 173 -3.74 13.11 -6.13
C GLN A 173 -3.96 14.62 -6.26
N VAL A 174 -2.99 15.43 -5.83
CA VAL A 174 -3.04 16.89 -5.99
C VAL A 174 -2.96 17.27 -7.47
N LEU A 175 -2.10 16.62 -8.26
CA LEU A 175 -1.96 16.90 -9.69
C LEU A 175 -3.14 16.38 -10.52
N SER A 176 -3.80 15.31 -10.09
CA SER A 176 -5.00 14.78 -10.77
C SER A 176 -6.26 15.60 -10.48
N GLY A 177 -6.19 16.61 -9.59
CA GLY A 177 -7.23 17.63 -9.42
C GLY A 177 -8.56 17.07 -8.91
N PHE A 178 -8.56 16.36 -7.78
CA PHE A 178 -9.78 15.85 -7.14
C PHE A 178 -10.81 16.92 -6.70
N GLY A 179 -10.57 18.21 -6.96
CA GLY A 179 -11.58 19.25 -6.78
C GLY A 179 -11.14 20.61 -7.32
N THR A 180 -11.63 20.98 -8.51
CA THR A 180 -11.60 22.35 -9.07
C THR A 180 -10.24 22.88 -9.55
N GLN A 181 -10.26 23.87 -10.47
CA GLN A 181 -9.06 24.47 -11.08
C GLN A 181 -8.25 25.35 -10.12
N ASP A 182 -8.76 25.62 -8.92
CA ASP A 182 -8.12 26.46 -7.91
C ASP A 182 -7.60 25.61 -6.76
N LEU A 183 -6.33 25.81 -6.39
CA LEU A 183 -5.72 25.20 -5.20
C LEU A 183 -6.43 25.72 -3.94
N MET A 184 -7.31 24.89 -3.39
CA MET A 184 -8.00 25.18 -2.14
C MET A 184 -7.15 24.71 -0.95
N TRP A 185 -7.38 25.29 0.23
CA TRP A 185 -6.70 24.85 1.46
C TRP A 185 -6.96 23.35 1.76
N THR A 186 -8.09 22.82 1.30
CA THR A 186 -8.47 21.41 1.39
C THR A 186 -7.51 20.51 0.61
N ASP A 187 -6.99 20.95 -0.54
CA ASP A 187 -6.03 20.17 -1.33
C ASP A 187 -4.67 20.06 -0.62
N ILE A 188 -4.24 21.17 0.00
CA ILE A 188 -3.02 21.20 0.81
C ILE A 188 -3.20 20.28 2.02
N TYR A 189 -4.34 20.36 2.70
CA TYR A 189 -4.66 19.47 3.81
C TYR A 189 -4.62 18.00 3.37
N VAL A 190 -5.35 17.62 2.31
CA VAL A 190 -5.40 16.25 1.79
C VAL A 190 -4.00 15.77 1.39
N GLY A 191 -3.22 16.61 0.70
CA GLY A 191 -1.85 16.27 0.30
C GLY A 191 -0.92 15.99 1.50
N VAL A 192 -0.92 16.86 2.51
CA VAL A 192 -0.15 16.65 3.75
C VAL A 192 -0.64 15.42 4.49
N TYR A 193 -1.95 15.23 4.54
CA TYR A 193 -2.58 14.15 5.26
C TYR A 193 -2.27 12.78 4.67
N ILE A 194 -2.37 12.65 3.34
CA ILE A 194 -1.98 11.44 2.60
C ILE A 194 -0.48 11.18 2.72
N PHE A 195 0.34 12.23 2.69
CA PHE A 195 1.79 12.08 2.94
C PHE A 195 2.05 11.44 4.31
N LEU A 196 1.37 11.89 5.38
CA LEU A 196 1.53 11.33 6.72
C LEU A 196 1.04 9.89 6.82
N ILE A 197 -0.07 9.56 6.17
CA ILE A 197 -0.56 8.18 6.06
C ILE A 197 0.48 7.30 5.37
N ASN A 198 0.99 7.71 4.22
CA ASN A 198 1.96 6.94 3.45
C ASN A 198 3.30 6.77 4.18
N LEU A 199 3.75 7.83 4.85
CA LEU A 199 4.94 7.77 5.69
C LEU A 199 4.75 6.76 6.83
N THR A 200 3.57 6.75 7.45
CA THR A 200 3.21 5.80 8.52
C THR A 200 3.16 4.37 8.00
N GLN A 201 2.53 4.15 6.85
CA GLN A 201 2.46 2.84 6.19
C GLN A 201 3.86 2.28 5.87
N LEU A 202 4.73 3.08 5.26
CA LEU A 202 6.10 2.67 4.94
C LEU A 202 6.95 2.46 6.20
N TRP A 203 6.71 3.25 7.25
CA TRP A 203 7.34 3.03 8.54
C TRP A 203 6.91 1.70 9.16
N LEU A 204 5.61 1.38 9.16
CA LEU A 204 5.07 0.09 9.61
C LEU A 204 5.69 -1.06 8.80
N PHE A 205 5.79 -0.91 7.48
CA PHE A 205 6.40 -1.93 6.62
C PHE A 205 7.86 -2.20 6.95
N LYS A 206 8.64 -1.12 7.12
CA LYS A 206 10.04 -1.21 7.54
C LYS A 206 10.18 -1.87 8.90
N ARG A 207 9.40 -1.40 9.88
CA ARG A 207 9.54 -1.82 11.28
C ARG A 207 9.05 -3.24 11.48
N TYR A 208 7.89 -3.56 10.93
CA TYR A 208 7.16 -4.80 11.11
C TYR A 208 7.15 -5.59 9.80
N ASP A 209 6.16 -5.42 8.93
CA ASP A 209 6.03 -6.16 7.67
C ASP A 209 4.92 -5.62 6.76
N PHE A 210 4.79 -6.21 5.57
CA PHE A 210 3.77 -5.84 4.58
C PHE A 210 2.34 -6.04 5.12
N VAL A 211 2.10 -7.12 5.87
CA VAL A 211 0.77 -7.38 6.45
C VAL A 211 0.34 -6.25 7.38
N SER A 212 1.25 -5.72 8.20
CA SER A 212 0.97 -4.59 9.08
C SER A 212 0.67 -3.32 8.29
N MET A 213 1.44 -3.05 7.24
CA MET A 213 1.21 -1.91 6.35
C MET A 213 -0.14 -2.00 5.64
N TYR A 214 -0.48 -3.18 5.13
CA TYR A 214 -1.74 -3.39 4.42
C TYR A 214 -2.93 -3.36 5.40
N LEU A 215 -2.80 -3.94 6.59
CA LEU A 215 -3.83 -3.86 7.64
C LEU A 215 -4.13 -2.41 8.03
N PHE A 216 -3.12 -1.56 8.17
CA PHE A 216 -3.33 -0.12 8.43
C PHE A 216 -4.29 0.47 7.39
N ARG A 217 -4.08 0.17 6.10
CA ARG A 217 -4.95 0.66 5.01
C ARG A 217 -6.34 0.04 4.97
N LEU A 218 -6.50 -1.18 5.49
CA LEU A 218 -7.81 -1.82 5.57
C LEU A 218 -8.68 -1.25 6.70
N VAL A 219 -8.05 -0.74 7.75
CA VAL A 219 -8.75 -0.17 8.92
C VAL A 219 -9.04 1.31 8.74
N TYR A 220 -8.16 2.04 8.04
CA TYR A 220 -8.32 3.45 7.68
C TYR A 220 -9.36 3.61 6.57
#